data_AF-A0A0K8Q8Y9-F1
#
_entry.id   AF-A0A0K8Q8Y9-F1
#
_cell.length_a   1.000
_cell.length_b   1.000
_cell.length_c   1.000
_cell.angle_alpha   90.00
_cell.angle_beta   90.00
_cell.angle_gamma   90.00
#
_symmetry.space_group_name_H-M   'P 1'
#
loop_
_entity.id
_entity.type
_entity.pdbx_description
1 polymer ?
#
loop_
_entity_poly.entity_id
_entity_poly.type
_entity_poly.pdbx_seq_one_letter_code
_entity_poly.pdbx_strand_id
1 'polypeptide(L)'
;MRLDHRQVGGRCGECQAWGTVEETGTAVARTTAATTVLEPARKIADVDATTAAFLPTGVDELDRVLGGGLVPGAVILLAGEPGVGKSTLLLDVAAKFARTGQDVLYVTGEESAAR
;
A
#
# COMPACT_ATOMS: atom_id res chain seq x y z
N MET A 1 -5.52 29.10 15.74
CA MET A 1 -4.29 28.49 15.21
C MET A 1 -4.39 27.00 15.51
N ARG A 2 -4.75 26.22 14.48
CA ARG A 2 -5.01 24.77 14.54
C ARG A 2 -3.69 24.01 14.59
N LEU A 3 -3.60 23.02 15.48
CA LEU A 3 -2.76 21.85 15.29
C LEU A 3 -3.70 20.63 15.38
N ASP A 4 -3.94 20.03 14.22
CA ASP A 4 -4.73 18.81 14.05
C ASP A 4 -3.83 17.62 14.41
N HIS A 5 -3.93 17.16 15.65
CA HIS A 5 -3.38 15.88 16.08
C HIS A 5 -4.50 14.86 16.08
N ARG A 6 -4.69 14.20 14.95
CA ARG A 6 -5.63 13.09 14.81
C ARG A 6 -5.11 11.88 15.60
N GLN A 7 -5.47 11.79 16.88
CA GLN A 7 -5.20 10.62 17.72
C GLN A 7 -6.17 9.49 17.35
N VAL A 8 -5.67 8.47 16.65
CA VAL A 8 -6.35 7.19 16.53
C VAL A 8 -5.99 6.37 17.76
N GLY A 9 -6.80 6.47 18.81
CA GLY A 9 -6.58 5.77 20.07
C GLY A 9 -7.89 5.39 20.74
N GLY A 10 -8.21 4.09 20.76
CA GLY A 10 -9.39 3.53 21.45
C GLY A 10 -9.27 3.51 22.98
N ARG A 11 -8.52 4.44 23.58
CA ARG A 11 -8.21 4.50 25.01
C ARG A 11 -8.56 5.88 25.57
N CYS A 12 -9.44 5.91 26.57
CA CYS A 12 -9.89 7.14 27.20
C CYS A 12 -8.74 7.81 27.99
N GLY A 13 -8.52 9.12 27.80
CA GLY A 13 -7.47 9.88 28.46
C GLY A 13 -7.67 10.05 29.98
N GLU A 14 -8.91 9.94 30.47
CA GLU A 14 -9.26 10.23 31.87
C GLU A 14 -9.32 8.96 32.72
N CYS A 15 -9.96 7.89 32.24
CA CYS A 15 -10.07 6.63 32.96
C CYS A 15 -9.12 5.54 32.47
N GLN A 16 -8.34 5.80 31.40
CA GLN A 16 -7.34 4.89 30.83
C GLN A 16 -7.89 3.53 30.36
N ALA A 17 -9.22 3.38 30.32
CA ALA A 17 -9.92 2.20 29.86
C ALA A 17 -9.96 2.13 28.33
N TRP A 18 -10.00 0.90 27.82
CA TRP A 18 -10.10 0.59 26.40
C TRP A 18 -11.57 0.42 25.98
N GLY A 19 -11.93 0.88 24.78
CA GLY A 19 -13.28 0.71 24.21
C GLY A 19 -14.33 1.69 24.73
N THR A 20 -13.94 2.72 25.46
CA THR A 20 -14.83 3.78 26.00
C THR A 20 -14.88 5.04 25.14
N VAL A 21 -14.18 5.07 24.01
CA VAL A 21 -14.20 6.19 23.07
C VAL A 21 -15.28 5.90 22.03
N GLU A 22 -16.41 6.60 22.11
CA GLU A 22 -17.40 6.62 21.04
C GLU A 22 -17.06 7.70 20.00
N GLU A 23 -17.13 7.33 18.72
CA GLU A 23 -16.96 8.25 17.60
C GLU A 23 -18.19 9.19 17.52
N THR A 24 -18.05 10.42 18.02
CA THR A 24 -19.09 11.45 17.82
C THR A 24 -18.89 12.11 16.46
N GLY A 25 -19.39 11.44 15.42
CA GLY A 25 -19.45 11.98 14.06
C GLY A 25 -20.61 11.37 13.31
N THR A 26 -21.51 12.19 12.79
CA THR A 26 -22.46 11.74 11.78
C THR A 26 -21.66 11.37 10.54
N ALA A 27 -21.46 10.08 10.31
CA ALA A 27 -20.95 9.58 9.05
C ALA A 27 -21.96 9.97 7.98
N VAL A 28 -21.70 11.07 7.28
CA VAL A 28 -22.42 11.38 6.04
C VAL A 28 -22.01 10.30 5.06
N ALA A 29 -22.90 9.33 4.85
CA ALA A 29 -22.75 8.32 3.83
C ALA A 29 -22.66 9.02 2.49
N ARG A 30 -21.44 9.27 2.02
CA ARG A 30 -21.18 9.70 0.65
C ARG A 30 -21.35 8.47 -0.22
N THR A 31 -22.57 8.23 -0.69
CA THR A 31 -22.81 7.25 -1.74
C THR A 31 -22.17 7.75 -3.03
N THR A 32 -21.13 7.06 -3.50
CA THR A 32 -20.67 7.24 -4.87
C THR A 32 -21.79 6.79 -5.82
N ALA A 33 -22.07 7.61 -6.84
CA ALA A 33 -23.01 7.21 -7.88
C ALA A 33 -22.50 5.90 -8.52
N ALA A 34 -23.42 4.98 -8.78
CA ALA A 34 -23.09 3.72 -9.42
C ALA A 34 -22.46 3.99 -10.80
N THR A 35 -21.22 3.56 -10.98
CA THR A 35 -20.54 3.57 -12.27
C THR A 35 -21.19 2.56 -13.20
N THR A 36 -21.30 2.91 -14.49
CA THR A 36 -21.66 1.95 -15.53
C THR A 36 -20.64 0.82 -15.59
N VAL A 37 -21.13 -0.40 -15.40
CA VAL A 37 -20.33 -1.64 -15.51
C VAL A 37 -19.84 -1.77 -16.96
N LEU A 38 -18.53 -1.65 -17.16
CA LEU A 38 -17.91 -1.71 -18.49
C LEU A 38 -17.84 -3.15 -19.03
N GLU A 39 -17.70 -4.14 -18.15
CA GLU A 39 -17.63 -5.55 -18.51
C GLU A 39 -18.52 -6.42 -17.60
N PRO A 40 -19.27 -7.39 -18.16
CA PRO A 40 -20.12 -8.27 -17.38
C PRO A 40 -19.30 -9.17 -16.45
N ALA A 41 -19.86 -9.47 -15.28
CA ALA A 41 -19.24 -10.40 -14.34
C ALA A 41 -19.05 -11.78 -14.98
N ARG A 42 -17.81 -12.29 -14.93
CA ARG A 42 -17.45 -13.64 -15.39
C ARG A 42 -17.50 -14.62 -14.22
N LYS A 43 -17.76 -15.90 -14.51
CA LYS A 43 -17.60 -16.95 -13.50
C LYS A 43 -16.13 -17.06 -13.14
N ILE A 44 -15.84 -17.34 -11.88
CA ILE A 44 -14.46 -17.51 -11.40
C ILE A 44 -13.68 -18.58 -12.17
N ALA A 45 -14.37 -19.65 -12.61
CA ALA A 45 -13.78 -20.74 -13.39
C ALA A 45 -13.35 -20.31 -14.80
N ASP A 46 -13.95 -19.24 -15.32
CA ASP A 46 -13.64 -18.71 -16.65
C ASP A 46 -12.58 -17.62 -16.58
N VAL A 47 -12.12 -17.20 -15.39
CA VAL A 47 -11.07 -16.17 -15.23
C VAL A 47 -9.71 -16.79 -15.51
N ASP A 48 -8.99 -16.23 -16.47
CA ASP A 48 -7.60 -16.64 -16.73
C ASP A 48 -6.69 -16.05 -15.65
N ALA A 49 -6.11 -16.93 -14.83
CA ALA A 49 -5.19 -16.56 -13.76
C ALA A 49 -3.82 -16.10 -14.28
N THR A 50 -3.50 -16.34 -15.56
CA THR A 50 -2.22 -15.98 -16.18
C THR A 50 -2.20 -14.59 -16.79
N THR A 51 -3.36 -13.91 -16.86
CA THR A 51 -3.50 -12.60 -17.50
C THR A 51 -2.82 -11.43 -16.78
N ALA A 52 -2.24 -11.63 -15.59
CA ALA A 52 -1.57 -10.55 -14.88
C ALA A 52 -0.27 -10.19 -15.60
N ALA A 53 -0.18 -8.95 -16.11
CA ALA A 53 1.04 -8.44 -16.71
C ALA A 53 2.05 -8.11 -15.60
N PHE A 54 3.01 -9.01 -15.38
CA PHE A 54 4.10 -8.80 -14.44
C PHE A 54 5.18 -7.89 -15.05
N LEU A 55 5.69 -6.96 -14.25
CA LEU A 55 6.84 -6.11 -14.56
C LEU A 55 8.02 -6.52 -13.66
N PRO A 56 9.10 -7.08 -14.23
CA PRO A 56 10.25 -7.50 -13.44
C PRO A 56 10.84 -6.35 -12.63
N THR A 57 11.18 -6.60 -11.37
CA THR A 57 11.83 -5.62 -10.48
C THR A 57 13.32 -5.48 -10.76
N GLY A 58 13.93 -6.50 -11.38
CA GLY A 58 15.38 -6.62 -11.54
C GLY A 58 16.08 -7.19 -10.29
N VAL A 59 15.31 -7.69 -9.32
CA VAL A 59 15.79 -8.47 -8.18
C VAL A 59 15.20 -9.87 -8.30
N ASP A 60 15.97 -10.82 -8.84
CA ASP A 60 15.50 -12.16 -9.19
C ASP A 60 14.73 -12.86 -8.05
N GLU A 61 15.24 -12.75 -6.83
CA GLU A 61 14.61 -13.39 -5.66
C GLU A 61 13.26 -12.74 -5.32
N LEU A 62 13.14 -11.42 -5.46
CA LEU A 62 11.89 -10.72 -5.24
C LEU A 62 10.88 -11.05 -6.36
N ASP A 63 11.34 -11.08 -7.61
CA ASP A 63 10.51 -11.45 -8.75
C ASP A 63 9.98 -12.88 -8.59
N ARG A 64 10.81 -13.81 -8.11
CA ARG A 64 10.39 -15.17 -7.76
C ARG A 64 9.29 -15.19 -6.69
N VAL A 65 9.46 -14.43 -5.61
CA VAL A 65 8.47 -14.35 -4.51
C VAL A 65 7.16 -13.71 -4.98
N LEU A 66 7.23 -12.73 -5.89
CA LEU A 66 6.06 -12.06 -6.46
C LEU A 66 5.40 -12.82 -7.63
N GLY A 67 5.98 -13.94 -8.07
CA GLY A 67 5.44 -14.73 -9.18
C GLY A 67 5.78 -14.20 -10.58
N GLY A 68 6.79 -13.34 -10.69
CA GLY A 68 7.30 -12.79 -11.96
C GLY A 68 7.63 -11.30 -11.92
N GLY A 69 7.22 -10.59 -10.85
CA GLY A 69 7.49 -9.16 -10.66
C GLY A 69 6.29 -8.38 -10.14
N LEU A 70 6.31 -7.05 -10.31
CA LEU A 70 5.24 -6.16 -9.87
C LEU A 70 4.02 -6.25 -10.81
N VAL A 71 2.82 -6.22 -10.25
CA VAL A 71 1.57 -6.14 -11.00
C VAL A 71 1.06 -4.69 -10.95
N PRO A 72 0.79 -4.02 -12.09
CA PRO A 72 0.23 -2.68 -12.10
C PRO A 72 -1.07 -2.58 -11.29
N GLY A 73 -1.16 -1.57 -10.42
CA GLY A 73 -2.31 -1.36 -9.55
C GLY A 73 -2.34 -2.22 -8.28
N ALA A 74 -1.34 -3.10 -8.06
CA ALA A 74 -1.23 -3.85 -6.82
C ALA A 74 -0.64 -3.02 -5.68
N VAL A 75 -1.01 -3.39 -4.45
CA VAL A 75 -0.39 -2.87 -3.21
C VAL A 75 0.33 -4.03 -2.54
N ILE A 76 1.63 -3.84 -2.27
CA ILE A 76 2.50 -4.85 -1.66
C ILE A 76 2.97 -4.34 -0.31
N LEU A 77 2.80 -5.15 0.73
CA LEU A 77 3.32 -4.87 2.08
C LEU A 77 4.62 -5.64 2.32
N LEU A 78 5.72 -4.92 2.51
CA LEU A 78 6.99 -5.51 2.92
C LEU A 78 7.17 -5.38 4.44
N ALA A 79 7.05 -6.50 5.15
CA ALA A 79 7.23 -6.57 6.60
C ALA A 79 8.50 -7.34 6.98
N GLY A 80 9.06 -7.05 8.16
CA GLY A 80 10.26 -7.69 8.67
C GLY A 80 10.80 -6.96 9.89
N GLU A 81 11.72 -7.61 10.61
CA GLU A 81 12.32 -7.07 11.83
C GLU A 81 13.01 -5.71 11.59
N PRO A 82 13.07 -4.82 12.59
CA PRO A 82 13.86 -3.60 12.50
C PRO A 82 15.33 -3.92 12.15
N GLY A 83 15.91 -3.19 11.21
CA GLY A 83 17.30 -3.41 10.77
C GLY A 83 17.53 -4.53 9.75
N VAL A 84 16.51 -5.30 9.36
CA VAL A 84 16.65 -6.38 8.34
C VAL A 84 16.96 -5.88 6.92
N GLY A 85 16.97 -4.56 6.70
CA GLY A 85 17.31 -3.96 5.40
C GLY A 85 16.12 -3.71 4.45
N LYS A 86 14.89 -3.57 4.97
CA LYS A 86 13.69 -3.28 4.14
C LYS A 86 13.86 -2.04 3.26
N SER A 87 14.29 -0.91 3.84
CA SER A 87 14.51 0.33 3.09
C SER A 87 15.61 0.17 2.05
N THR A 88 16.68 -0.55 2.38
CA THR A 88 17.78 -0.87 1.46
C THR A 88 17.29 -1.70 0.27
N LEU A 89 16.47 -2.73 0.52
CA LEU A 89 15.86 -3.53 -0.54
C LEU A 89 14.94 -2.68 -1.42
N LEU A 90 14.07 -1.86 -0.82
CA LEU A 90 13.15 -1.00 -1.56
C LEU A 90 13.88 0.03 -2.41
N LEU A 91 14.99 0.59 -1.93
CA LEU A 91 15.83 1.51 -2.70
C LEU A 91 16.52 0.82 -3.87
N ASP A 92 17.06 -0.39 -3.69
CA ASP A 92 17.67 -1.17 -4.78
C ASP A 92 16.62 -1.51 -5.85
N VAL A 93 15.45 -1.99 -5.43
CA VAL A 93 14.31 -2.27 -6.32
C VAL A 93 13.89 -1.01 -7.06
N ALA A 94 13.70 0.10 -6.36
CA ALA A 94 13.32 1.38 -6.97
C ALA A 94 14.35 1.83 -8.03
N ALA A 95 15.64 1.75 -7.70
CA ALA A 95 16.71 2.13 -8.63
C ALA A 95 16.78 1.20 -9.84
N LYS A 96 16.59 -0.11 -9.66
CA LYS A 96 16.56 -1.11 -10.74
C LYS A 96 15.36 -0.93 -11.65
N PHE A 97 14.18 -0.73 -11.06
CA PHE A 97 12.94 -0.52 -11.80
C PHE A 97 12.97 0.81 -12.58
N ALA A 98 13.55 1.87 -12.01
CA ALA A 98 13.74 3.12 -12.75
C ALA A 98 14.64 2.95 -13.98
N ARG A 99 15.67 2.09 -13.90
CA ARG A 99 16.55 1.80 -15.05
C ARG A 99 15.86 1.06 -16.20
N THR A 100 14.70 0.44 -15.98
CA THR A 100 13.90 -0.15 -17.06
C THR A 100 13.03 0.88 -17.78
N GLY A 101 13.19 2.18 -17.48
CA GLY A 101 12.44 3.29 -18.08
C GLY A 101 11.07 3.52 -17.46
N GLN A 102 10.83 3.00 -16.25
CA GLN A 102 9.61 3.25 -15.48
C GLN A 102 9.81 4.44 -14.53
N ASP A 103 8.77 5.25 -14.33
CA ASP A 103 8.81 6.30 -13.32
C ASP A 103 8.63 5.71 -11.92
N VAL A 104 9.48 6.13 -10.98
CA VAL A 104 9.47 5.64 -9.59
C VAL A 104 9.46 6.80 -8.61
N LEU A 105 8.52 6.78 -7.67
CA LEU A 105 8.45 7.71 -6.55
C LEU A 105 8.71 6.96 -5.24
N TYR A 106 9.85 7.23 -4.61
CA TYR A 106 10.14 6.77 -3.26
C TYR A 106 9.73 7.84 -2.24
N VAL A 107 8.78 7.53 -1.37
CA VAL A 107 8.30 8.43 -0.31
C VAL A 107 8.71 7.85 1.04
N THR A 108 9.43 8.63 1.83
CA THR A 108 9.82 8.28 3.21
C THR A 108 9.48 9.44 4.14
N GLY A 109 8.96 9.10 5.33
CA GLY A 109 8.75 10.05 6.43
C GLY A 109 9.78 9.92 7.55
N GLU A 110 10.62 8.88 7.51
CA GLU A 110 11.62 8.60 8.56
C GLU A 110 13.04 9.05 8.19
N GLU A 111 13.29 9.34 6.90
CA GLU A 111 14.63 9.62 6.39
C GLU A 111 14.62 10.95 5.62
N SER A 112 15.34 11.96 6.12
CA SER A 112 15.46 13.27 5.46
C SER A 112 16.22 13.13 4.13
N ALA A 113 15.63 13.62 3.04
CA ALA A 113 16.25 13.62 1.70
C ALA A 113 17.56 14.41 1.60
N ALA A 114 17.93 15.15 2.65
CA ALA A 114 19.17 15.91 2.73
C ALA A 114 20.21 15.11 3.53
N ARG A 115 21.12 14.47 2.79
CA ARG A 115 22.51 14.38 3.21
C ARG A 115 23.44 14.50 2.01
#